data_AF-A0A662GQF4-F1
#
_entry.id   AF-A0A662GQF4-F1
#
_cell.length_a   1.000
_cell.length_b   1.000
_cell.length_c   1.000
_cell.angle_alpha   90.00
_cell.angle_beta   90.00
_cell.angle_gamma   90.00
#
_symmetry.space_group_name_H-M   'P 1'
#
loop_
_entity.id
_entity.type
_entity.pdbx_description
1 polymer ?
#
loop_
_entity_poly.entity_id
_entity_poly.type
_entity_poly.pdbx_seq_one_letter_code
_entity_poly.pdbx_strand_id
1 'polypeptide(L)'
;MHRECEVRQLKAKALAEELIRCTGEEINVLNYFLTAAGYEADMHAMPYVCSKLDLSFDPKAPLCLVAFNTLPWPRRAVIRLRIRENVGLSNEAYESLKRLTGLKPTEGVERLVKERGALELDLKRVHLRDPEGRVVPCQAKQVYDGLIELLWVDELPAMGFKSYSVREGEAEVETDVRVGDGYVENEILKVTFDLERGGAMTIEDKRTGVRYEGLNVFEDGGDVGDEYDYSPPERDEVVRSTSFKASMEVVERGPVVATVKLDIPMEVPESATPDRRGRSGERVLMPVTCYVSLWSGIPRVDVKVVVRNTARDHRLRAIFPLGSRVAKHHAETHFYVIKRPNETPYYYRRPDGSLARVRTYPMRSWVDLSDGSRGICVVTKGLHEYEVRDGEAGTEVVVTLMRCVGWLSRPDLLTRPGNAGPQVPTPDAQCLGEMAFEYSIIPHAGSWLSAGAHRAAREFVVPAVAQACVPHAGAVPHTLSVLSVEPGEVMVSAVKKAEDDDSVVVRLFNVSGEEVSAKLRFDRRVERAWAANLNEEPLRQVASEGSSLTVTIGPHEIVTVKAKLAASVS
;
A
#
# COMPACT_ATOMS: atom_id res chain seq x y z
N MET A 1 -23.31 -27.96 -23.64
CA MET A 1 -22.69 -27.05 -22.67
C MET A 1 -21.72 -27.76 -21.73
N HIS A 2 -22.12 -28.41 -20.62
CA HIS A 2 -21.15 -28.98 -19.65
C HIS A 2 -20.22 -30.07 -20.23
N ARG A 3 -20.78 -31.05 -20.97
CA ARG A 3 -20.00 -32.07 -21.70
C ARG A 3 -19.13 -31.52 -22.84
N GLU A 4 -19.51 -30.37 -23.38
CA GLU A 4 -18.78 -29.74 -24.48
C GLU A 4 -17.55 -28.96 -23.95
N CYS A 5 -17.65 -28.40 -22.75
CA CYS A 5 -16.52 -27.82 -22.02
C CYS A 5 -15.50 -28.91 -21.61
N GLU A 6 -15.96 -30.06 -21.11
CA GLU A 6 -15.07 -31.18 -20.76
C GLU A 6 -14.28 -31.72 -21.96
N VAL A 7 -14.96 -31.90 -23.10
CA VAL A 7 -14.31 -32.38 -24.34
C VAL A 7 -13.30 -31.35 -24.89
N ARG A 8 -13.56 -30.05 -24.73
CA ARG A 8 -12.62 -28.98 -25.12
C ARG A 8 -11.41 -28.90 -24.18
N GLN A 9 -11.59 -29.10 -22.87
CA GLN A 9 -10.47 -29.18 -21.91
C GLN A 9 -9.57 -30.40 -22.16
N LEU A 10 -10.16 -31.57 -22.45
CA LEU A 10 -9.39 -32.78 -22.78
C LEU A 10 -8.58 -32.62 -24.07
N LYS A 11 -9.14 -31.94 -25.09
CA LYS A 11 -8.40 -31.62 -26.32
C LYS A 11 -7.29 -30.58 -26.11
N ALA A 12 -7.51 -29.57 -25.28
CA ALA A 12 -6.47 -28.58 -24.95
C ALA A 12 -5.31 -29.19 -24.17
N LYS A 13 -5.60 -30.14 -23.27
CA LYS A 13 -4.58 -30.88 -22.51
C LYS A 13 -3.73 -31.79 -23.41
N ALA A 14 -4.36 -32.55 -24.31
CA ALA A 14 -3.65 -33.41 -25.25
C ALA A 14 -2.76 -32.61 -26.21
N LEU A 15 -3.22 -31.44 -26.67
CA LEU A 15 -2.44 -30.55 -27.54
C LEU A 15 -1.22 -29.93 -26.82
N ALA A 16 -1.36 -29.60 -25.53
CA ALA A 16 -0.25 -29.13 -24.70
C ALA A 16 0.79 -30.22 -24.48
N GLU A 17 0.37 -31.47 -24.26
CA GLU A 17 1.26 -32.64 -24.10
C GLU A 17 2.03 -32.97 -25.39
N GLU A 18 1.44 -32.74 -26.56
CA GLU A 18 2.09 -32.94 -27.86
C GLU A 18 3.07 -31.80 -28.19
N LEU A 19 2.76 -30.56 -27.81
CA LEU A 19 3.65 -29.39 -27.95
C LEU A 19 4.91 -29.49 -27.06
N ILE A 20 4.80 -30.06 -25.86
CA ILE A 20 5.94 -30.38 -24.98
C ILE A 20 6.97 -31.26 -25.69
N ARG A 21 6.52 -32.18 -26.56
CA ARG A 21 7.41 -33.13 -27.25
C ARG A 21 8.10 -32.57 -28.49
N CYS A 22 7.62 -31.47 -29.06
CA CYS A 22 8.09 -30.98 -30.36
C CYS A 22 9.10 -29.81 -30.29
N THR A 23 9.32 -29.14 -29.15
CA THR A 23 10.09 -27.88 -29.10
C THR A 23 11.37 -27.85 -28.25
N GLY A 24 11.91 -28.98 -27.79
CA GLY A 24 13.26 -29.01 -27.20
C GLY A 24 13.43 -28.22 -25.89
N GLU A 25 13.02 -28.86 -24.79
CA GLU A 25 13.52 -28.88 -23.40
C GLU A 25 14.18 -27.69 -22.65
N GLU A 26 14.43 -26.50 -23.21
CA GLU A 26 14.75 -25.31 -22.39
C GLU A 26 13.61 -24.29 -22.36
N ILE A 27 12.62 -24.70 -21.56
CA ILE A 27 11.66 -23.93 -20.75
C ILE A 27 10.71 -23.00 -21.52
N ASN A 28 9.46 -23.44 -21.77
CA ASN A 28 8.27 -22.56 -21.67
C ASN A 28 6.87 -23.17 -21.84
N VAL A 29 6.62 -24.44 -21.47
CA VAL A 29 5.22 -24.94 -21.46
C VAL A 29 4.45 -24.55 -20.19
N LEU A 30 5.15 -24.16 -19.12
CA LEU A 30 4.51 -23.49 -17.99
C LEU A 30 3.76 -22.24 -18.48
N ASN A 31 4.38 -21.45 -19.36
CA ASN A 31 3.91 -20.14 -19.86
C ASN A 31 2.49 -20.12 -20.44
N TYR A 32 2.03 -21.20 -21.09
CA TYR A 32 0.67 -21.27 -21.64
C TYR A 32 -0.39 -21.57 -20.56
N PHE A 33 -0.02 -22.33 -19.52
CA PHE A 33 -0.85 -22.48 -18.31
C PHE A 33 -0.84 -21.22 -17.44
N LEU A 34 0.25 -20.46 -17.46
CA LEU A 34 0.37 -19.16 -16.81
C LEU A 34 -0.64 -18.13 -17.39
N THR A 35 -0.92 -18.15 -18.70
CA THR A 35 -1.89 -17.22 -19.32
C THR A 35 -3.36 -17.54 -19.04
N ALA A 36 -3.73 -18.81 -18.82
CA ALA A 36 -5.12 -19.20 -18.49
C ALA A 36 -5.46 -19.06 -16.99
N ALA A 37 -4.46 -18.82 -16.13
CA ALA A 37 -4.58 -18.71 -14.67
C ALA A 37 -4.31 -17.30 -14.11
N GLY A 38 -4.16 -16.29 -14.98
CA GLY A 38 -4.05 -14.87 -14.58
C GLY A 38 -2.63 -14.37 -14.30
N TYR A 39 -1.66 -14.62 -15.18
CA TYR A 39 -0.30 -14.10 -15.00
C TYR A 39 -0.15 -12.59 -15.27
N GLU A 40 0.51 -11.91 -14.32
CA GLU A 40 1.00 -10.53 -14.38
C GLU A 40 2.53 -10.52 -14.62
N ALA A 41 3.02 -9.66 -15.54
CA ALA A 41 4.44 -9.56 -15.92
C ALA A 41 5.38 -9.21 -14.74
N ASP A 42 4.83 -8.63 -13.67
CA ASP A 42 5.53 -8.21 -12.46
C ASP A 42 6.17 -9.40 -11.72
N MET A 43 5.61 -10.62 -11.86
CA MET A 43 6.06 -11.83 -11.17
C MET A 43 7.34 -12.47 -11.73
N HIS A 44 7.89 -12.00 -12.86
CA HIS A 44 9.11 -12.57 -13.45
C HIS A 44 10.37 -11.71 -13.27
N ALA A 45 10.21 -10.41 -12.99
CA ALA A 45 11.35 -9.50 -12.88
C ALA A 45 12.18 -9.77 -11.62
N MET A 46 11.53 -9.99 -10.46
CA MET A 46 12.25 -10.24 -9.20
C MET A 46 13.08 -11.53 -9.25
N PRO A 47 12.53 -12.71 -9.64
CA PRO A 47 13.34 -13.93 -9.72
C PRO A 47 14.49 -13.80 -10.72
N TYR A 48 14.26 -13.14 -11.86
CA TYR A 48 15.31 -12.89 -12.83
C TYR A 48 16.42 -12.01 -12.26
N VAL A 49 16.09 -10.88 -11.63
CA VAL A 49 17.07 -10.00 -10.98
C VAL A 49 17.83 -10.76 -9.89
N CYS A 50 17.12 -11.45 -9.00
CA CYS A 50 17.70 -12.28 -7.94
C CYS A 50 18.72 -13.30 -8.48
N SER A 51 18.43 -13.96 -9.60
CA SER A 51 19.33 -14.94 -10.22
C SER A 51 20.68 -14.37 -10.68
N LYS A 52 20.79 -13.04 -10.82
CA LYS A 52 22.02 -12.35 -11.25
C LYS A 52 22.82 -11.79 -10.08
N LEU A 53 22.25 -11.77 -8.87
CA LEU A 53 22.89 -11.18 -7.69
C LEU A 53 24.00 -12.09 -7.14
N ASP A 54 25.04 -11.47 -6.58
CA ASP A 54 26.00 -12.14 -5.73
C ASP A 54 25.43 -12.27 -4.31
N LEU A 55 24.85 -13.42 -4.02
CA LEU A 55 24.31 -13.81 -2.72
C LEU A 55 25.30 -14.68 -1.92
N SER A 56 26.59 -14.68 -2.29
CA SER A 56 27.62 -15.49 -1.63
C SER A 56 28.30 -14.77 -0.45
N PHE A 57 27.87 -13.54 -0.13
CA PHE A 57 28.43 -12.69 0.94
C PHE A 57 28.39 -13.32 2.33
N ASP A 58 27.53 -14.32 2.54
CA ASP A 58 27.48 -15.10 3.76
C ASP A 58 27.52 -16.62 3.47
N PRO A 59 28.71 -17.25 3.49
CA PRO A 59 28.88 -18.66 3.13
C PRO A 59 28.19 -19.66 4.05
N LYS A 60 27.77 -19.23 5.25
CA LYS A 60 27.12 -20.11 6.23
C LYS A 60 25.60 -19.93 6.22
N ALA A 61 25.07 -19.04 5.38
CA ALA A 61 23.64 -18.81 5.26
C ALA A 61 22.96 -19.97 4.51
N PRO A 62 21.93 -20.62 5.07
CA PRO A 62 21.12 -21.59 4.34
C PRO A 62 20.16 -20.94 3.32
N LEU A 63 19.80 -19.67 3.52
CA LEU A 63 18.87 -18.93 2.68
C LEU A 63 19.25 -17.44 2.67
N CYS A 64 18.99 -16.76 1.55
CA CYS A 64 19.08 -15.31 1.42
C CYS A 64 17.69 -14.72 1.13
N LEU A 65 17.44 -13.50 1.60
CA LEU A 65 16.25 -12.72 1.25
C LEU A 65 16.68 -11.48 0.48
N VAL A 66 15.91 -11.05 -0.50
CA VAL A 66 16.16 -9.82 -1.26
C VAL A 66 14.95 -8.93 -1.14
N ALA A 67 15.11 -7.74 -0.57
CA ALA A 67 14.06 -6.74 -0.46
C ALA A 67 14.25 -5.66 -1.52
N PHE A 68 13.17 -5.31 -2.21
CA PHE A 68 13.14 -4.34 -3.29
C PHE A 68 12.35 -3.09 -2.86
N ASN A 69 12.95 -1.94 -3.11
CA ASN A 69 12.29 -0.64 -3.07
C ASN A 69 12.04 -0.20 -4.51
N THR A 70 10.78 -0.05 -4.90
CA THR A 70 10.38 0.40 -6.24
C THR A 70 10.14 1.91 -6.31
N LEU A 71 10.46 2.66 -5.26
CA LEU A 71 10.38 4.12 -5.23
C LEU A 71 11.75 4.76 -5.49
N PRO A 72 11.81 5.92 -6.17
CA PRO A 72 13.05 6.53 -6.67
C PRO A 72 13.85 7.30 -5.61
N TRP A 73 13.60 7.05 -4.32
CA TRP A 73 14.38 7.60 -3.21
C TRP A 73 14.65 6.51 -2.19
N PRO A 74 15.76 6.59 -1.43
CA PRO A 74 16.01 5.65 -0.35
C PRO A 74 14.95 5.82 0.74
N ARG A 75 14.56 4.72 1.38
CA ARG A 75 13.55 4.76 2.44
C ARG A 75 13.77 3.68 3.47
N ARG A 76 13.33 3.94 4.70
CA ARG A 76 13.13 2.90 5.71
C ARG A 76 11.81 2.20 5.43
N ALA A 77 11.87 0.95 4.97
CA ALA A 77 10.70 0.24 4.47
C ALA A 77 10.21 -0.83 5.44
N VAL A 78 8.89 -0.94 5.57
CA VAL A 78 8.23 -2.15 6.10
C VAL A 78 8.33 -3.24 5.05
N ILE A 79 8.95 -4.36 5.40
CA ILE A 79 9.17 -5.48 4.48
C ILE A 79 8.47 -6.72 5.03
N ARG A 80 7.72 -7.38 4.15
CA ARG A 80 6.98 -8.61 4.47
C ARG A 80 7.30 -9.66 3.43
N LEU A 81 7.54 -10.89 3.88
CA LEU A 81 7.79 -12.02 3.00
C LEU A 81 7.06 -13.25 3.51
N ARG A 82 6.18 -13.81 2.70
CA ARG A 82 5.50 -15.07 2.99
C ARG A 82 6.28 -16.22 2.38
N ILE A 83 6.71 -17.17 3.21
CA ILE A 83 7.49 -18.35 2.84
C ILE A 83 6.83 -19.58 3.46
N ARG A 84 6.85 -20.70 2.74
CA ARG A 84 6.43 -21.97 3.35
C ARG A 84 7.54 -22.54 4.24
N GLU A 85 7.17 -23.01 5.42
CA GLU A 85 8.06 -23.59 6.43
C GLU A 85 8.82 -24.83 5.89
N ASN A 86 8.21 -25.55 4.94
CA ASN A 86 8.74 -26.80 4.37
C ASN A 86 9.20 -26.64 2.92
N VAL A 87 10.21 -25.81 2.66
CA VAL A 87 11.00 -25.92 1.40
C VAL A 87 12.10 -26.98 1.59
N GLY A 88 11.69 -28.20 1.98
CA GLY A 88 12.60 -29.33 2.06
C GLY A 88 12.99 -29.77 0.66
N LEU A 89 14.10 -29.25 0.13
CA LEU A 89 14.81 -29.94 -0.95
C LEU A 89 15.52 -31.14 -0.32
N SER A 90 14.86 -32.29 -0.30
CA SER A 90 15.53 -33.55 0.07
C SER A 90 16.57 -33.90 -0.98
N ASN A 91 17.60 -34.67 -0.62
CA ASN A 91 18.56 -35.23 -1.58
C ASN A 91 17.86 -35.93 -2.75
N GLU A 92 16.77 -36.66 -2.50
CA GLU A 92 16.00 -37.35 -3.54
C GLU A 92 15.22 -36.38 -4.43
N ALA A 93 14.59 -35.34 -3.86
CA ALA A 93 13.89 -34.31 -4.62
C ALA A 93 14.89 -33.51 -5.48
N TYR A 94 16.05 -33.21 -4.93
CA TYR A 94 17.17 -32.55 -5.60
C TYR A 94 17.73 -33.39 -6.76
N GLU A 95 18.07 -34.66 -6.53
CA GLU A 95 18.57 -35.56 -7.58
C GLU A 95 17.51 -35.79 -8.67
N SER A 96 16.23 -35.86 -8.29
CA SER A 96 15.12 -35.94 -9.24
C SER A 96 15.01 -34.67 -10.08
N LEU A 97 15.10 -33.48 -9.47
CA LEU A 97 15.08 -32.20 -10.18
C LEU A 97 16.27 -32.07 -11.14
N LYS A 98 17.48 -32.44 -10.69
CA LYS A 98 18.70 -32.45 -11.50
C LYS A 98 18.56 -33.36 -12.72
N ARG A 99 17.96 -34.55 -12.54
CA ARG A 99 17.67 -35.49 -13.64
C ARG A 99 16.59 -35.01 -14.59
N LEU A 100 15.52 -34.39 -14.06
CA LEU A 100 14.36 -33.95 -14.83
C LEU A 100 14.60 -32.66 -15.63
N THR A 101 15.49 -31.79 -15.14
CA THR A 101 15.70 -30.45 -15.72
C THR A 101 17.01 -30.32 -16.50
N GLY A 102 17.94 -31.28 -16.36
CA GLY A 102 19.27 -31.21 -17.00
C GLY A 102 20.17 -30.07 -16.49
N LEU A 103 19.67 -29.21 -15.60
CA LEU A 103 20.40 -28.08 -15.04
C LEU A 103 21.48 -28.56 -14.09
N LYS A 104 22.68 -27.96 -14.18
CA LYS A 104 23.66 -28.01 -13.10
C LYS A 104 23.19 -27.05 -12.01
N PRO A 105 22.78 -27.51 -10.83
CA PRO A 105 22.43 -26.63 -9.73
C PRO A 105 23.64 -25.75 -9.37
N THR A 106 23.37 -24.56 -8.84
CA THR A 106 24.45 -23.72 -8.32
C THR A 106 25.22 -24.49 -7.25
N GLU A 107 26.53 -24.30 -7.19
CA GLU A 107 27.40 -24.99 -6.23
C GLU A 107 26.89 -24.83 -4.78
N GLY A 108 26.23 -23.71 -4.48
CA GLY A 108 25.58 -23.45 -3.19
C GLY A 108 24.44 -24.42 -2.87
N VAL A 109 23.48 -24.65 -3.78
CA VAL A 109 22.37 -25.59 -3.59
C VAL A 109 22.91 -27.03 -3.47
N GLU A 110 23.83 -27.40 -4.37
CA GLU A 110 24.45 -28.73 -4.37
C GLU A 110 25.21 -29.02 -3.08
N ARG A 111 25.95 -28.03 -2.58
CA ARG A 111 26.67 -28.11 -1.31
C ARG A 111 25.73 -28.19 -0.11
N LEU A 112 24.70 -27.33 -0.06
CA LEU A 112 23.71 -27.30 1.02
C LEU A 112 22.97 -28.64 1.16
N VAL A 113 22.51 -29.19 0.04
CA VAL A 113 21.80 -30.47 0.00
C VAL A 113 22.73 -31.64 0.35
N LYS A 114 23.99 -31.63 -0.12
CA LYS A 114 25.00 -32.64 0.25
C LYS A 114 25.45 -32.58 1.71
N GLU A 115 25.64 -31.39 2.28
CA GLU A 115 26.14 -31.21 3.65
C GLU A 115 25.03 -31.38 4.70
N ARG A 116 23.81 -30.95 4.40
CA ARG A 116 22.69 -30.91 5.38
C ARG A 116 21.56 -31.90 5.10
N GLY A 117 21.54 -32.55 3.94
CA GLY A 117 20.46 -33.45 3.55
C GLY A 117 19.22 -32.70 3.09
N ALA A 118 18.26 -32.46 3.98
CA ALA A 118 17.07 -31.65 3.73
C ALA A 118 17.27 -30.23 4.29
N LEU A 119 16.89 -29.20 3.54
CA LEU A 119 16.85 -27.83 4.05
C LEU A 119 15.61 -27.67 4.96
N GLU A 120 15.76 -27.99 6.24
CA GLU A 120 14.76 -27.72 7.27
C GLU A 120 15.18 -26.46 8.04
N LEU A 121 14.44 -25.36 7.85
CA LEU A 121 14.65 -24.11 8.57
C LEU A 121 13.41 -23.80 9.41
N ASP A 122 13.59 -23.76 10.73
CA ASP A 122 12.60 -23.17 11.61
C ASP A 122 12.65 -21.64 11.47
N LEU A 123 11.89 -21.11 10.51
CA LEU A 123 11.82 -19.67 10.23
C LEU A 123 11.24 -18.86 11.42
N LYS A 124 10.75 -19.50 12.48
CA LYS A 124 10.36 -18.80 13.72
C LYS A 124 11.56 -18.50 14.61
N ARG A 125 12.69 -19.19 14.41
CA ARG A 125 13.92 -19.07 15.20
C ARG A 125 15.11 -18.70 14.33
N VAL A 126 14.94 -17.61 13.58
CA VAL A 126 15.98 -17.05 12.72
C VAL A 126 16.26 -15.59 13.07
N HIS A 127 17.46 -15.14 12.71
CA HIS A 127 17.80 -13.73 12.61
C HIS A 127 18.31 -13.41 11.21
N LEU A 128 18.13 -12.16 10.78
CA LEU A 128 18.66 -11.67 9.52
C LEU A 128 20.01 -11.01 9.74
N ARG A 129 20.90 -11.09 8.75
CA ARG A 129 22.07 -10.22 8.66
C ARG A 129 22.11 -9.51 7.32
N ASP A 130 22.51 -8.25 7.36
CA ASP A 130 22.81 -7.52 6.13
C ASP A 130 24.20 -7.90 5.57
N PRO A 131 24.56 -7.40 4.38
CA PRO A 131 25.84 -7.74 3.75
C PRO A 131 27.07 -7.23 4.52
N GLU A 132 26.89 -6.23 5.39
CA GLU A 132 27.92 -5.74 6.32
C GLU A 132 28.05 -6.63 7.57
N GLY A 133 27.23 -7.68 7.69
CA GLY A 133 27.23 -8.63 8.80
C GLY A 133 26.48 -8.14 10.04
N ARG A 134 25.79 -6.99 9.97
CA ARG A 134 24.98 -6.45 11.07
C ARG A 134 23.70 -7.28 11.22
N VAL A 135 23.32 -7.56 12.45
CA VAL A 135 22.04 -8.22 12.74
C VAL A 135 20.91 -7.25 12.44
N VAL A 136 19.96 -7.68 11.62
CA VAL A 136 18.74 -6.94 11.28
C VAL A 136 17.58 -7.57 12.06
N PRO A 137 16.89 -6.79 12.92
CA PRO A 137 15.72 -7.28 13.63
C PRO A 137 14.68 -7.85 12.69
N CYS A 138 14.23 -9.07 12.97
CA CYS A 138 13.13 -9.69 12.25
C CYS A 138 12.13 -10.33 13.22
N GLN A 139 10.95 -10.60 12.70
CA GLN A 139 9.86 -11.24 13.42
C GLN A 139 9.13 -12.17 12.47
N ALA A 140 8.74 -13.34 12.97
CA ALA A 140 8.04 -14.34 12.19
C ALA A 140 6.64 -14.56 12.76
N LYS A 141 5.64 -14.64 11.88
CA LYS A 141 4.25 -14.93 12.24
C LYS A 141 3.76 -16.13 11.44
N GLN A 142 3.16 -17.10 12.12
CA GLN A 142 2.43 -18.16 11.42
C GLN A 142 1.10 -17.62 10.90
N VAL A 143 0.83 -17.80 9.60
CA VAL A 143 -0.40 -17.31 8.96
C VAL A 143 -1.46 -18.42 8.89
N TYR A 144 -1.06 -19.61 8.43
CA TYR A 144 -1.81 -20.86 8.47
C TYR A 144 -0.83 -22.04 8.33
N ASP A 145 -1.32 -23.28 8.37
CA ASP A 145 -0.47 -24.47 8.35
C ASP A 145 0.60 -24.44 7.24
N GLY A 146 1.86 -24.43 7.67
CA GLY A 146 3.04 -24.42 6.80
C GLY A 146 3.35 -23.10 6.09
N LEU A 147 2.62 -21.99 6.34
CA LEU A 147 2.95 -20.66 5.81
C LEU A 147 3.36 -19.69 6.93
N ILE A 148 4.56 -19.14 6.81
CA ILE A 148 5.15 -18.16 7.71
C ILE A 148 5.28 -16.81 6.98
N GLU A 149 4.93 -15.73 7.66
CA GLU A 149 5.23 -14.35 7.26
C GLU A 149 6.43 -13.85 8.07
N LEU A 150 7.55 -13.59 7.41
CA LEU A 150 8.71 -12.89 7.95
C LEU A 150 8.55 -11.39 7.75
N LEU A 151 8.85 -10.65 8.81
CA LEU A 151 8.67 -9.20 8.93
C LEU A 151 9.99 -8.57 9.38
N TRP A 152 10.41 -7.51 8.70
CA TRP A 152 11.55 -6.68 9.14
C TRP A 152 11.40 -5.26 8.62
N VAL A 153 12.18 -4.35 9.20
CA VAL A 153 12.28 -2.96 8.75
C VAL A 153 13.74 -2.63 8.55
N ASP A 154 14.06 -2.05 7.40
CA ASP A 154 15.43 -1.60 7.10
C ASP A 154 15.43 -0.50 6.04
N GLU A 155 16.58 0.18 5.89
CA GLU A 155 16.81 1.15 4.83
C GLU A 155 17.13 0.46 3.50
N LEU A 156 16.31 0.73 2.50
CA LEU A 156 16.47 0.23 1.15
C LEU A 156 16.94 1.35 0.21
N PRO A 157 17.85 1.06 -0.73
CA PRO A 157 18.31 2.03 -1.72
C PRO A 157 17.19 2.49 -2.66
N ALA A 158 17.37 3.63 -3.31
CA ALA A 158 16.42 4.17 -4.28
C ALA A 158 16.28 3.25 -5.50
N MET A 159 15.03 2.92 -5.85
CA MET A 159 14.63 2.07 -6.98
C MET A 159 15.60 0.90 -7.15
N GLY A 160 15.70 0.07 -6.13
CA GLY A 160 16.81 -0.83 -5.93
C GLY A 160 16.48 -1.94 -4.98
N PHE A 161 17.51 -2.62 -4.50
CA PHE A 161 17.36 -3.75 -3.59
C PHE A 161 18.51 -3.88 -2.61
N LYS A 162 18.24 -4.57 -1.50
CA LYS A 162 19.22 -4.98 -0.49
C LYS A 162 18.98 -6.45 -0.15
N SER A 163 20.07 -7.22 -0.07
CA SER A 163 20.03 -8.65 0.25
C SER A 163 20.37 -8.90 1.72
N TYR A 164 19.83 -9.98 2.27
CA TYR A 164 19.97 -10.39 3.67
C TYR A 164 20.28 -11.87 3.74
N SER A 165 21.13 -12.29 4.66
CA SER A 165 21.32 -13.71 4.98
C SER A 165 20.40 -14.12 6.14
N VAL A 166 19.80 -15.31 6.04
CA VAL A 166 18.98 -15.90 7.11
C VAL A 166 19.85 -16.84 7.91
N ARG A 167 19.88 -16.67 9.24
CA ARG A 167 20.64 -17.53 10.15
C ARG A 167 19.74 -18.17 11.19
N GLU A 168 19.97 -19.44 11.46
CA GLU A 168 19.35 -20.14 12.58
C GLU A 168 19.82 -19.55 13.91
N GLY A 169 18.91 -19.56 14.88
CA GLY A 169 19.14 -19.05 16.22
C GLY A 169 18.48 -17.69 16.43
N GLU A 170 18.05 -17.48 17.66
CA GLU A 170 17.55 -16.19 18.12
C GLU A 170 18.71 -15.21 18.28
N ALA A 171 18.48 -13.95 17.89
CA ALA A 171 19.35 -12.85 18.24
C ALA A 171 18.60 -11.96 19.23
N GLU A 172 19.24 -11.61 20.34
CA GLU A 172 18.72 -10.58 21.23
C GLU A 172 18.78 -9.23 20.51
N VAL A 173 17.66 -8.54 20.50
CA VAL A 173 17.49 -7.24 19.85
C VAL A 173 16.81 -6.30 20.83
N GLU A 174 17.44 -5.16 21.08
CA GLU A 174 16.79 -4.05 21.78
C GLU A 174 15.72 -3.42 20.90
N THR A 175 14.55 -3.12 21.48
CA THR A 175 13.43 -2.53 20.75
C THR A 175 12.69 -1.50 21.59
N ASP A 176 12.29 -0.41 20.92
CA ASP A 176 11.38 0.59 21.46
C ASP A 176 9.92 0.31 21.08
N VAL A 177 9.66 -0.75 20.31
CA VAL A 177 8.31 -1.21 20.00
C VAL A 177 7.74 -1.90 21.24
N ARG A 178 6.72 -1.28 21.83
CA ARG A 178 6.12 -1.73 23.10
C ARG A 178 4.60 -1.75 23.00
N VAL A 179 4.01 -2.70 23.72
CA VAL A 179 2.56 -2.80 23.92
C VAL A 179 2.32 -3.03 25.39
N GLY A 180 1.50 -2.16 25.99
CA GLY A 180 1.04 -2.29 27.37
C GLY A 180 -0.48 -2.29 27.45
N ASP A 181 -0.98 -2.03 28.65
CA ASP A 181 -2.42 -1.92 28.89
C ASP A 181 -2.97 -0.61 28.29
N GLY A 182 -3.81 -0.72 27.28
CA GLY A 182 -4.41 0.41 26.57
C GLY A 182 -3.48 1.22 25.65
N TYR A 183 -2.28 0.74 25.31
CA TYR A 183 -1.38 1.47 24.39
C TYR A 183 -0.45 0.59 23.55
N VAL A 184 -0.03 1.14 22.40
CA VAL A 184 1.08 0.68 21.57
C VAL A 184 2.00 1.85 21.27
N GLU A 185 3.33 1.65 21.27
CA GLU A 185 4.30 2.69 20.95
C GLU A 185 5.52 2.15 20.21
N ASN A 186 6.21 3.05 19.52
CA ASN A 186 7.59 2.87 19.04
C ASN A 186 8.44 4.07 19.53
N GLU A 187 9.64 4.26 19.00
CA GLU A 187 10.52 5.37 19.36
C GLU A 187 10.01 6.75 18.92
N ILE A 188 9.05 6.79 17.98
CA ILE A 188 8.55 8.02 17.34
C ILE A 188 7.16 8.40 17.86
N LEU A 189 6.28 7.42 18.01
CA LEU A 189 4.84 7.59 18.23
C LEU A 189 4.37 6.74 19.41
N LYS A 190 3.37 7.23 20.11
CA LYS A 190 2.58 6.46 21.07
C LYS A 190 1.10 6.59 20.76
N VAL A 191 0.38 5.48 20.71
CA VAL A 191 -1.06 5.42 20.51
C VAL A 191 -1.71 4.86 21.77
N THR A 192 -2.67 5.59 22.34
CA THR A 192 -3.50 5.12 23.45
C THR A 192 -4.96 5.00 23.02
N PHE A 193 -5.69 4.07 23.63
CA PHE A 193 -7.07 3.73 23.24
C PHE A 193 -8.06 3.98 24.37
N ASP A 194 -9.13 4.71 24.09
CA ASP A 194 -10.28 4.84 24.99
C ASP A 194 -11.29 3.71 24.74
N LEU A 195 -11.15 2.61 25.48
CA LEU A 195 -11.98 1.42 25.32
C LEU A 195 -13.45 1.64 25.72
N GLU A 196 -13.74 2.64 26.54
CA GLU A 196 -15.12 3.01 26.90
C GLU A 196 -15.80 3.81 25.78
N ARG A 197 -15.01 4.37 24.85
CA ARG A 197 -15.47 5.17 23.71
C ARG A 197 -15.02 4.58 22.38
N GLY A 198 -15.31 3.30 22.17
CA GLY A 198 -15.13 2.64 20.88
C GLY A 198 -13.67 2.52 20.44
N GLY A 199 -12.72 2.60 21.38
CA GLY A 199 -11.29 2.57 21.08
C GLY A 199 -10.77 3.84 20.43
N ALA A 200 -11.44 4.99 20.61
CA ALA A 200 -10.99 6.28 20.10
C ALA A 200 -9.51 6.51 20.44
N MET A 201 -8.73 6.91 19.44
CA MET A 201 -7.28 6.95 19.54
C MET A 201 -6.79 8.32 19.97
N THR A 202 -5.73 8.33 20.77
CA THR A 202 -4.84 9.47 20.89
C THR A 202 -3.47 9.10 20.36
N ILE A 203 -2.95 9.87 19.41
CA ILE A 203 -1.58 9.73 18.90
C ILE A 203 -0.73 10.85 19.50
N GLU A 204 0.34 10.49 20.19
CA GLU A 204 1.40 11.38 20.62
C GLU A 204 2.60 11.25 19.69
N ASP A 205 3.03 12.36 19.08
CA ASP A 205 4.28 12.44 18.34
C ASP A 205 5.41 12.83 19.30
N LYS A 206 6.24 11.85 19.69
CA LYS A 206 7.30 12.01 20.69
C LYS A 206 8.39 12.98 20.25
N ARG A 207 8.52 13.24 18.94
CA ARG A 207 9.50 14.20 18.39
C ARG A 207 9.11 15.64 18.72
N THR A 208 7.81 15.92 18.80
CA THR A 208 7.26 17.28 18.97
C THR A 208 6.51 17.46 20.29
N GLY A 209 6.11 16.37 20.95
CA GLY A 209 5.22 16.36 22.12
C GLY A 209 3.75 16.64 21.80
N VAL A 210 3.38 16.80 20.52
CA VAL A 210 2.01 17.10 20.11
C VAL A 210 1.13 15.86 20.25
N ARG A 211 -0.06 16.03 20.84
CA ARG A 211 -1.08 14.97 21.02
C ARG A 211 -2.32 15.25 20.17
N TYR A 212 -2.69 14.29 19.33
CA TYR A 212 -3.88 14.31 18.48
C TYR A 212 -4.93 13.38 19.08
N GLU A 213 -6.05 13.93 19.53
CA GLU A 213 -7.08 13.22 20.30
C GLU A 213 -8.36 13.02 19.47
N GLY A 214 -9.16 12.01 19.83
CA GLY A 214 -10.44 11.73 19.16
C GLY A 214 -10.27 11.18 17.74
N LEU A 215 -9.13 10.56 17.45
CA LEU A 215 -8.82 10.00 16.14
C LEU A 215 -9.49 8.63 15.94
N ASN A 216 -9.73 8.30 14.68
CA ASN A 216 -10.24 7.00 14.25
C ASN A 216 -11.59 6.63 14.88
N VAL A 217 -12.44 7.64 15.09
CA VAL A 217 -13.84 7.45 15.48
C VAL A 217 -14.65 7.10 14.23
N PHE A 218 -15.45 6.05 14.32
CA PHE A 218 -16.34 5.67 13.23
C PHE A 218 -17.70 6.36 13.40
N GLU A 219 -18.21 6.95 12.33
CA GLU A 219 -19.59 7.48 12.27
C GLU A 219 -20.40 6.82 11.16
N ASP A 220 -21.61 6.41 11.51
CA ASP A 220 -22.58 5.78 10.64
C ASP A 220 -23.83 6.67 10.56
N GLY A 221 -24.06 7.25 9.38
CA GLY A 221 -25.25 8.06 9.09
C GLY A 221 -26.11 7.43 8.01
N GLY A 222 -27.36 7.87 7.87
CA GLY A 222 -28.24 7.40 6.80
C GLY A 222 -27.78 7.91 5.43
N ASP A 223 -28.00 7.10 4.41
CA ASP A 223 -27.82 7.49 3.01
C ASP A 223 -29.02 7.04 2.18
N VAL A 224 -29.89 7.99 1.88
CA VAL A 224 -31.02 7.85 0.95
C VAL A 224 -30.69 8.48 -0.40
N GLY A 225 -29.41 8.56 -0.72
CA GLY A 225 -28.86 8.94 -2.01
C GLY A 225 -29.09 7.91 -3.10
N ASP A 226 -28.19 7.98 -4.07
CA ASP A 226 -28.04 7.04 -5.17
C ASP A 226 -26.54 6.78 -5.41
N GLU A 227 -26.17 6.01 -6.44
CA GLU A 227 -24.76 5.69 -6.73
C GLU A 227 -23.90 6.91 -7.09
N TYR A 228 -24.50 8.01 -7.55
CA TYR A 228 -23.77 9.24 -7.91
C TYR A 228 -23.50 10.12 -6.68
N ASP A 229 -24.53 10.34 -5.86
CA ASP A 229 -24.47 11.33 -4.78
C ASP A 229 -25.01 10.77 -3.47
N TYR A 230 -24.22 10.99 -2.41
CA TYR A 230 -24.68 10.84 -1.03
C TYR A 230 -25.83 11.81 -0.74
N SER A 231 -26.89 11.35 -0.07
CA SER A 231 -27.89 12.23 0.51
C SER A 231 -28.32 11.72 1.88
N PRO A 232 -28.19 12.50 2.96
CA PRO A 232 -28.79 12.12 4.23
C PRO A 232 -30.33 12.12 4.11
N PRO A 233 -31.04 11.34 4.94
CA PRO A 233 -32.46 11.55 5.15
C PRO A 233 -32.70 12.88 5.87
N GLU A 234 -33.91 13.42 5.78
CA GLU A 234 -34.26 14.70 6.43
C GLU A 234 -34.12 14.65 7.96
N ARG A 235 -34.45 13.50 8.55
CA ARG A 235 -34.34 13.22 9.98
C ARG A 235 -33.35 12.08 10.17
N ASP A 236 -32.08 12.43 10.12
CA ASP A 236 -31.00 11.44 10.23
C ASP A 236 -30.65 11.13 11.69
N GLU A 237 -30.25 9.89 11.92
CA GLU A 237 -29.63 9.43 13.16
C GLU A 237 -28.19 9.00 12.86
N VAL A 238 -27.23 9.75 13.40
CA VAL A 238 -25.81 9.43 13.29
C VAL A 238 -25.35 8.66 14.52
N VAL A 239 -24.97 7.41 14.31
CA VAL A 239 -24.40 6.52 15.33
C VAL A 239 -22.88 6.64 15.31
N ARG A 240 -22.24 6.76 16.47
CA ARG A 240 -20.77 6.84 16.57
C ARG A 240 -20.20 5.68 17.36
N SER A 241 -19.00 5.22 17.01
CA SER A 241 -18.29 4.18 17.76
C SER A 241 -18.07 4.55 19.23
N THR A 242 -17.99 5.85 19.55
CA THR A 242 -17.85 6.36 20.92
C THR A 242 -19.01 6.04 21.85
N SER A 243 -20.14 5.56 21.32
CA SER A 243 -21.29 5.10 22.11
C SER A 243 -21.19 3.63 22.53
N PHE A 244 -20.14 2.92 22.09
CA PHE A 244 -19.95 1.50 22.35
C PHE A 244 -18.63 1.27 23.09
N LYS A 245 -18.60 0.23 23.92
CA LYS A 245 -17.35 -0.24 24.51
C LYS A 245 -16.61 -1.14 23.53
N ALA A 246 -15.31 -0.91 23.38
CA ALA A 246 -14.43 -1.77 22.60
C ALA A 246 -13.70 -2.76 23.51
N SER A 247 -13.34 -3.93 22.98
CA SER A 247 -12.35 -4.81 23.59
C SER A 247 -11.03 -4.72 22.83
N MET A 248 -9.91 -4.83 23.55
CA MET A 248 -8.57 -4.80 22.96
C MET A 248 -7.85 -6.13 23.16
N GLU A 249 -7.20 -6.61 22.10
CA GLU A 249 -6.33 -7.79 22.11
C GLU A 249 -4.99 -7.44 21.45
N VAL A 250 -3.89 -7.95 21.99
CA VAL A 250 -2.57 -7.83 21.34
C VAL A 250 -2.41 -9.03 20.41
N VAL A 251 -2.45 -8.79 19.09
CA VAL A 251 -2.38 -9.85 18.06
C VAL A 251 -1.01 -9.98 17.42
N GLU A 252 -0.12 -9.04 17.71
CA GLU A 252 1.28 -9.08 17.30
C GLU A 252 2.16 -8.35 18.31
N ARG A 253 3.23 -9.01 18.75
CA ARG A 253 4.21 -8.46 19.70
C ARG A 253 5.60 -8.93 19.32
N GLY A 254 6.44 -8.00 18.89
CA GLY A 254 7.85 -8.28 18.70
C GLY A 254 8.66 -7.02 18.41
N PRO A 255 9.97 -7.18 18.14
CA PRO A 255 10.90 -6.05 18.06
C PRO A 255 10.72 -5.19 16.82
N VAL A 256 10.03 -5.72 15.79
CA VAL A 256 9.81 -5.04 14.51
C VAL A 256 8.45 -4.35 14.48
N VAL A 257 7.41 -5.03 14.99
CA VAL A 257 6.03 -4.54 14.94
C VAL A 257 5.23 -4.99 16.14
N ALA A 258 4.38 -4.08 16.57
CA ALA A 258 3.30 -4.34 17.50
C ALA A 258 1.97 -4.07 16.80
N THR A 259 0.99 -4.95 16.99
CA THR A 259 -0.37 -4.76 16.49
C THR A 259 -1.38 -5.09 17.57
N VAL A 260 -2.29 -4.15 17.81
CA VAL A 260 -3.48 -4.38 18.62
C VAL A 260 -4.71 -4.50 17.74
N LYS A 261 -5.64 -5.34 18.15
CA LYS A 261 -6.96 -5.53 17.57
C LYS A 261 -8.00 -4.94 18.52
N LEU A 262 -8.85 -4.07 18.00
CA LEU A 262 -10.00 -3.50 18.69
C LEU A 262 -11.27 -4.08 18.07
N ASP A 263 -12.13 -4.70 18.86
CA ASP A 263 -13.45 -5.14 18.42
C ASP A 263 -14.51 -4.20 18.98
N ILE A 264 -15.33 -3.63 18.09
CA ILE A 264 -16.35 -2.63 18.41
C ILE A 264 -17.72 -3.18 17.93
N PRO A 265 -18.64 -3.52 18.85
CA PRO A 265 -19.94 -4.08 18.51
C PRO A 265 -20.95 -2.97 18.17
N MET A 266 -20.76 -2.28 17.04
CA MET A 266 -21.66 -1.19 16.65
C MET A 266 -23.06 -1.73 16.30
N GLU A 267 -24.09 -1.14 16.89
CA GLU A 267 -25.50 -1.37 16.53
C GLU A 267 -26.06 -0.16 15.79
N VAL A 268 -26.43 -0.35 14.53
CA VAL A 268 -26.89 0.72 13.63
C VAL A 268 -28.32 0.43 13.14
N PRO A 269 -29.09 1.45 12.74
CA PRO A 269 -30.37 1.25 12.06
C PRO A 269 -30.24 0.32 10.85
N GLU A 270 -31.14 -0.65 10.73
CA GLU A 270 -31.11 -1.69 9.68
C GLU A 270 -31.16 -1.10 8.26
N SER A 271 -31.93 -0.04 8.07
CA SER A 271 -32.24 0.53 6.75
C SER A 271 -32.79 1.95 6.88
N ALA A 272 -33.09 2.58 5.73
CA ALA A 272 -33.95 3.74 5.71
C ALA A 272 -35.41 3.36 6.01
N THR A 273 -36.17 4.30 6.56
CA THR A 273 -37.64 4.19 6.64
C THR A 273 -38.26 4.05 5.24
N PRO A 274 -39.46 3.43 5.11
CA PRO A 274 -40.11 3.28 3.81
C PRO A 274 -40.36 4.61 3.06
N ASP A 275 -40.56 5.72 3.80
CA ASP A 275 -40.70 7.06 3.22
C ASP A 275 -39.36 7.74 2.88
N ARG A 276 -38.23 7.11 3.26
CA ARG A 276 -36.85 7.58 3.10
C ARG A 276 -36.54 8.90 3.81
N ARG A 277 -37.39 9.34 4.74
CA ARG A 277 -37.21 10.61 5.46
C ARG A 277 -36.48 10.45 6.79
N GLY A 278 -36.24 9.22 7.22
CA GLY A 278 -35.41 8.88 8.37
C GLY A 278 -34.86 7.45 8.29
N ARG A 279 -34.25 6.99 9.38
CA ARG A 279 -33.73 5.61 9.51
C ARG A 279 -34.69 4.72 10.31
N SER A 280 -34.65 3.41 10.06
CA SER A 280 -35.47 2.42 10.76
C SER A 280 -35.26 2.47 12.27
N GLY A 281 -36.30 2.19 13.05
CA GLY A 281 -36.18 1.98 14.50
C GLY A 281 -35.61 0.61 14.86
N GLU A 282 -35.61 -0.33 13.91
CA GLU A 282 -34.96 -1.63 14.05
C GLU A 282 -33.45 -1.48 13.89
N ARG A 283 -32.69 -2.11 14.78
CA ARG A 283 -31.22 -2.09 14.78
C ARG A 283 -30.65 -3.45 14.45
N VAL A 284 -29.51 -3.44 13.77
CA VAL A 284 -28.70 -4.62 13.49
C VAL A 284 -27.26 -4.42 13.95
N LEU A 285 -26.65 -5.52 14.38
CA LEU A 285 -25.23 -5.54 14.74
C LEU A 285 -24.39 -5.47 13.46
N MET A 286 -23.56 -4.44 13.36
CA MET A 286 -22.53 -4.26 12.35
C MET A 286 -21.16 -4.20 13.06
N PRO A 287 -20.53 -5.36 13.33
CA PRO A 287 -19.28 -5.37 14.07
C PRO A 287 -18.17 -4.73 13.24
N VAL A 288 -17.34 -3.93 13.92
CA VAL A 288 -16.16 -3.27 13.35
C VAL A 288 -14.93 -3.77 14.10
N THR A 289 -14.00 -4.40 13.39
CA THR A 289 -12.70 -4.83 13.92
C THR A 289 -11.61 -3.93 13.35
N CYS A 290 -10.83 -3.29 14.22
CA CYS A 290 -9.75 -2.37 13.84
C CYS A 290 -8.40 -2.91 14.31
N TYR A 291 -7.46 -3.11 13.37
CA TYR A 291 -6.08 -3.46 13.65
C TYR A 291 -5.22 -2.21 13.56
N VAL A 292 -4.44 -1.93 14.62
CA VAL A 292 -3.57 -0.76 14.71
C VAL A 292 -2.14 -1.23 14.87
N SER A 293 -1.29 -0.90 13.90
CA SER A 293 0.11 -1.34 13.85
C SER A 293 1.08 -0.17 13.96
N LEU A 294 2.09 -0.33 14.82
CA LEU A 294 3.29 0.51 14.85
C LEU A 294 4.52 -0.34 14.53
N TRP A 295 5.33 0.17 13.62
CA TRP A 295 6.57 -0.45 13.16
C TRP A 295 7.76 0.30 13.73
N SER A 296 8.83 -0.41 14.09
CA SER A 296 10.10 0.22 14.47
C SER A 296 10.58 1.17 13.36
N GLY A 297 10.92 2.41 13.71
CA GLY A 297 11.49 3.40 12.80
C GLY A 297 10.52 4.04 11.82
N ILE A 298 9.23 3.68 11.83
CA ILE A 298 8.25 4.22 10.89
C ILE A 298 7.39 5.29 11.57
N PRO A 299 7.36 6.54 11.07
CA PRO A 299 6.65 7.66 11.69
C PRO A 299 5.17 7.75 11.27
N ARG A 300 4.44 6.62 11.31
CA ARG A 300 3.00 6.59 11.00
C ARG A 300 2.29 5.46 11.73
N VAL A 301 0.98 5.60 11.90
CA VAL A 301 0.10 4.57 12.46
C VAL A 301 -0.65 3.90 11.31
N ASP A 302 -0.37 2.63 11.06
CA ASP A 302 -1.07 1.86 10.02
C ASP A 302 -2.33 1.23 10.61
N VAL A 303 -3.47 1.40 9.93
CA VAL A 303 -4.79 0.94 10.37
C VAL A 303 -5.44 0.07 9.31
N LYS A 304 -5.92 -1.11 9.72
CA LYS A 304 -6.80 -1.96 8.91
C LYS A 304 -8.14 -2.11 9.63
N VAL A 305 -9.24 -1.81 8.95
CA VAL A 305 -10.60 -1.96 9.47
C VAL A 305 -11.30 -3.07 8.71
N VAL A 306 -11.93 -4.00 9.42
CA VAL A 306 -12.81 -5.02 8.85
C VAL A 306 -14.22 -4.78 9.38
N VAL A 307 -15.18 -4.66 8.47
CA VAL A 307 -16.58 -4.41 8.78
C VAL A 307 -17.40 -5.55 8.20
N ARG A 308 -18.28 -6.14 9.00
CA ARG A 308 -19.33 -7.02 8.49
C ARG A 308 -20.62 -6.22 8.35
N ASN A 309 -20.86 -5.69 7.16
CA ASN A 309 -22.05 -4.90 6.87
C ASN A 309 -23.30 -5.78 6.80
N THR A 310 -24.26 -5.48 7.67
CA THR A 310 -25.58 -6.11 7.76
C THR A 310 -26.72 -5.10 7.58
N ALA A 311 -26.39 -3.82 7.40
CA ALA A 311 -27.33 -2.71 7.25
C ALA A 311 -27.39 -2.20 5.80
N ARG A 312 -28.40 -1.39 5.51
CA ARG A 312 -28.70 -0.79 4.20
C ARG A 312 -28.89 0.73 4.33
N ASP A 313 -28.82 1.43 3.20
CA ASP A 313 -29.15 2.86 3.09
C ASP A 313 -28.40 3.72 4.12
N HIS A 314 -27.08 3.52 4.20
CA HIS A 314 -26.22 4.12 5.21
C HIS A 314 -24.82 4.39 4.67
N ARG A 315 -24.05 5.19 5.41
CA ARG A 315 -22.67 5.55 5.09
C ARG A 315 -21.80 5.52 6.34
N LEU A 316 -20.77 4.68 6.30
CA LEU A 316 -19.77 4.52 7.36
C LEU A 316 -18.49 5.30 7.03
N ARG A 317 -18.00 6.08 7.98
CA ARG A 317 -16.85 6.97 7.82
C ARG A 317 -15.92 6.96 9.02
N ALA A 318 -14.65 7.30 8.82
CA ALA A 318 -13.65 7.47 9.89
C ALA A 318 -13.24 8.94 10.04
N ILE A 319 -13.15 9.42 11.28
CA ILE A 319 -12.92 10.83 11.63
C ILE A 319 -11.52 11.04 12.21
N PHE A 320 -10.86 12.12 11.77
CA PHE A 320 -9.51 12.50 12.19
C PHE A 320 -9.43 14.01 12.49
N PRO A 321 -9.67 14.44 13.74
CA PRO A 321 -9.55 15.84 14.13
C PRO A 321 -8.10 16.32 14.17
N LEU A 322 -7.84 17.53 13.67
CA LEU A 322 -6.52 18.16 13.76
C LEU A 322 -6.18 18.64 15.18
N GLY A 323 -7.20 19.05 15.95
CA GLY A 323 -7.00 19.73 17.24
C GLY A 323 -6.81 21.25 17.12
N SER A 324 -6.96 21.81 15.91
CA SER A 324 -6.95 23.25 15.63
C SER A 324 -7.82 23.57 14.41
N ARG A 325 -8.12 24.85 14.18
CA ARG A 325 -8.92 25.29 13.01
C ARG A 325 -8.01 25.72 11.88
N VAL A 326 -8.30 25.24 10.68
CA VAL A 326 -7.64 25.67 9.45
C VAL A 326 -8.68 26.03 8.40
N ALA A 327 -8.37 27.00 7.55
CA ALA A 327 -9.30 27.48 6.52
C ALA A 327 -9.21 26.70 5.20
N LYS A 328 -8.14 25.92 5.01
CA LYS A 328 -7.82 25.23 3.77
C LYS A 328 -7.19 23.87 4.08
N HIS A 329 -7.30 22.95 3.14
CA HIS A 329 -6.68 21.63 3.19
C HIS A 329 -6.01 21.29 1.85
N HIS A 330 -5.21 20.24 1.83
CA HIS A 330 -4.58 19.72 0.61
C HIS A 330 -4.99 18.27 0.38
N ALA A 331 -5.11 17.85 -0.88
CA ALA A 331 -5.37 16.46 -1.22
C ALA A 331 -4.63 16.05 -2.50
N GLU A 332 -4.26 14.78 -2.58
CA GLU A 332 -3.66 14.22 -3.79
C GLU A 332 -4.72 14.11 -4.90
N THR A 333 -4.35 14.55 -6.10
CA THR A 333 -5.08 14.25 -7.33
C THR A 333 -4.10 13.85 -8.44
N HIS A 334 -4.58 13.67 -9.66
CA HIS A 334 -3.79 13.23 -10.80
C HIS A 334 -2.63 14.20 -11.07
N PHE A 335 -1.40 13.76 -10.75
CA PHE A 335 -0.15 14.53 -10.94
C PHE A 335 -0.11 15.89 -10.22
N TYR A 336 -0.92 16.08 -9.17
CA TYR A 336 -1.08 17.39 -8.55
C TYR A 336 -1.50 17.25 -7.09
N VAL A 337 -1.19 18.28 -6.28
CA VAL A 337 -1.70 18.42 -4.91
C VAL A 337 -2.64 19.60 -4.87
N ILE A 338 -3.94 19.32 -4.80
CA ILE A 338 -4.96 20.36 -4.86
C ILE A 338 -5.15 21.02 -3.49
N LYS A 339 -5.07 22.35 -3.45
CA LYS A 339 -5.42 23.16 -2.28
C LYS A 339 -6.87 23.59 -2.37
N ARG A 340 -7.67 23.27 -1.35
CA ARG A 340 -9.11 23.56 -1.30
C ARG A 340 -9.46 24.41 -0.08
N PRO A 341 -10.37 25.39 -0.18
CA PRO A 341 -10.96 26.01 0.99
C PRO A 341 -11.87 25.01 1.74
N ASN A 342 -11.95 25.12 3.05
CA ASN A 342 -12.80 24.27 3.88
C ASN A 342 -14.27 24.71 3.80
N GLU A 343 -14.52 26.00 3.54
CA GLU A 343 -15.82 26.43 3.04
C GLU A 343 -15.94 26.07 1.56
N THR A 344 -16.84 25.14 1.24
CA THR A 344 -17.03 24.68 -0.15
C THR A 344 -17.58 25.81 -1.05
N PRO A 345 -16.91 26.10 -2.18
CA PRO A 345 -17.46 26.99 -3.20
C PRO A 345 -18.42 26.25 -4.15
N TYR A 346 -18.53 24.93 -4.06
CA TYR A 346 -19.29 24.09 -4.98
C TYR A 346 -20.69 23.86 -4.45
N TYR A 347 -21.69 24.08 -5.32
CA TYR A 347 -23.09 23.91 -4.97
C TYR A 347 -23.92 23.63 -6.22
N TYR A 348 -25.04 22.97 -6.02
CA TYR A 348 -26.16 22.98 -6.96
C TYR A 348 -27.16 24.06 -6.55
N ARG A 349 -27.80 24.70 -7.53
CA ARG A 349 -28.90 25.64 -7.30
C ARG A 349 -30.23 24.94 -7.54
N ARG A 350 -31.14 25.04 -6.59
CA ARG A 350 -32.51 24.51 -6.69
C ARG A 350 -33.44 25.51 -7.41
N PRO A 351 -34.58 25.04 -7.96
CA PRO A 351 -35.57 25.93 -8.59
C PRO A 351 -36.11 27.03 -7.67
N ASP A 352 -36.18 26.78 -6.36
CA ASP A 352 -36.59 27.76 -5.34
C ASP A 352 -35.49 28.75 -4.95
N GLY A 353 -34.30 28.66 -5.57
CA GLY A 353 -33.15 29.51 -5.29
C GLY A 353 -32.25 29.04 -4.15
N SER A 354 -32.63 28.01 -3.39
CA SER A 354 -31.79 27.45 -2.34
C SER A 354 -30.57 26.72 -2.90
N LEU A 355 -29.49 26.64 -2.11
CA LEU A 355 -28.23 26.03 -2.52
C LEU A 355 -28.01 24.69 -1.82
N ALA A 356 -27.77 23.63 -2.59
CA ALA A 356 -27.30 22.35 -2.08
C ALA A 356 -25.77 22.30 -2.22
N ARG A 357 -25.06 22.54 -1.12
CA ARG A 357 -23.59 22.61 -1.10
C ARG A 357 -22.96 21.22 -1.14
N VAL A 358 -21.96 21.04 -2.00
CA VAL A 358 -21.19 19.79 -2.12
C VAL A 358 -20.06 19.81 -1.10
N ARG A 359 -20.09 18.86 -0.15
CA ARG A 359 -19.13 18.80 0.98
C ARG A 359 -18.12 17.67 0.88
N THR A 360 -18.37 16.71 0.00
CA THR A 360 -17.46 15.61 -0.28
C THR A 360 -16.57 15.94 -1.46
N TYR A 361 -15.35 15.42 -1.45
CA TYR A 361 -14.34 15.67 -2.46
C TYR A 361 -13.63 14.39 -2.87
N PRO A 362 -13.17 14.28 -4.13
CA PRO A 362 -12.33 13.19 -4.54
C PRO A 362 -10.89 13.39 -4.05
N MET A 363 -10.25 12.29 -3.67
CA MET A 363 -8.80 12.17 -3.50
C MET A 363 -8.28 10.90 -4.17
N ARG A 364 -7.00 10.91 -4.57
CA ARG A 364 -6.34 9.71 -5.05
C ARG A 364 -5.97 8.79 -3.89
N SER A 365 -5.05 9.23 -3.03
CA SER A 365 -4.58 8.40 -1.92
C SER A 365 -4.48 9.14 -0.59
N TRP A 366 -4.45 10.48 -0.55
CA TRP A 366 -4.31 11.18 0.73
C TRP A 366 -4.93 12.57 0.77
N VAL A 367 -5.22 13.01 2.00
CA VAL A 367 -5.68 14.34 2.38
C VAL A 367 -4.91 14.82 3.62
N ASP A 368 -4.57 16.10 3.64
CA ASP A 368 -3.75 16.74 4.68
C ASP A 368 -4.42 17.98 5.27
N LEU A 369 -4.40 18.06 6.60
CA LEU A 369 -4.66 19.27 7.36
C LEU A 369 -3.39 19.68 8.09
N SER A 370 -3.02 20.96 8.03
CA SER A 370 -1.91 21.51 8.80
C SER A 370 -2.11 22.99 9.09
N ASP A 371 -1.79 23.41 10.31
CA ASP A 371 -1.68 24.82 10.71
C ASP A 371 -0.24 25.36 10.69
N GLY A 372 0.72 24.52 10.25
CA GLY A 372 2.14 24.82 10.22
C GLY A 372 2.90 24.37 11.48
N SER A 373 2.23 24.24 12.62
CA SER A 373 2.81 23.71 13.86
C SER A 373 2.45 22.24 14.08
N ARG A 374 1.21 21.87 13.79
CA ARG A 374 0.69 20.50 13.82
C ARG A 374 -0.01 20.18 12.52
N GLY A 375 0.16 18.95 12.06
CA GLY A 375 -0.41 18.46 10.82
C GLY A 375 -0.74 16.98 10.90
N ILE A 376 -1.80 16.59 10.20
CA ILE A 376 -2.24 15.20 10.07
C ILE A 376 -2.52 14.93 8.60
N CYS A 377 -1.76 14.00 8.03
CA CYS A 377 -2.01 13.46 6.70
C CYS A 377 -2.64 12.07 6.84
N VAL A 378 -3.82 11.89 6.26
CA VAL A 378 -4.55 10.62 6.23
C VAL A 378 -4.39 10.03 4.85
N VAL A 379 -3.80 8.84 4.79
CA VAL A 379 -3.46 8.13 3.54
C VAL A 379 -4.27 6.86 3.46
N THR A 380 -4.85 6.55 2.31
CA THR A 380 -5.76 5.42 2.12
C THR A 380 -5.34 4.54 0.95
N LYS A 381 -5.81 3.30 0.94
CA LYS A 381 -5.73 2.40 -0.22
C LYS A 381 -7.14 2.15 -0.75
N GLY A 382 -7.48 2.76 -1.88
CA GLY A 382 -8.76 2.55 -2.57
C GLY A 382 -9.96 3.31 -1.98
N LEU A 383 -9.74 4.29 -1.08
CA LEU A 383 -10.81 5.14 -0.55
C LEU A 383 -10.70 6.53 -1.18
N HIS A 384 -11.66 6.87 -2.04
CA HIS A 384 -11.55 8.04 -2.90
C HIS A 384 -12.42 9.23 -2.48
N GLU A 385 -13.27 9.08 -1.46
CA GLU A 385 -14.14 10.15 -0.96
C GLU A 385 -13.69 10.59 0.44
N TYR A 386 -13.58 11.90 0.62
CA TYR A 386 -13.42 12.52 1.93
C TYR A 386 -14.25 13.80 2.06
N GLU A 387 -14.47 14.24 3.29
CA GLU A 387 -15.02 15.53 3.66
C GLU A 387 -14.04 16.22 4.61
N VAL A 388 -13.99 17.56 4.57
CA VAL A 388 -13.36 18.38 5.61
C VAL A 388 -14.42 19.28 6.19
N ARG A 389 -14.58 19.24 7.51
CA ARG A 389 -15.55 20.03 8.25
C ARG A 389 -14.97 20.47 9.59
N ASP A 390 -15.68 21.36 10.26
CA ASP A 390 -15.35 21.74 11.63
C ASP A 390 -16.13 20.86 12.63
N GLY A 391 -15.40 20.18 13.50
CA GLY A 391 -15.92 19.47 14.66
C GLY A 391 -15.68 20.25 15.96
N GLU A 392 -15.97 19.60 17.09
CA GLU A 392 -15.77 20.19 18.44
C GLU A 392 -14.29 20.49 18.73
N ALA A 393 -13.40 19.60 18.29
CA ALA A 393 -11.96 19.69 18.49
C ALA A 393 -11.22 20.48 17.38
N GLY A 394 -11.94 21.22 16.53
CA GLY A 394 -11.36 21.96 15.40
C GLY A 394 -11.69 21.32 14.06
N THR A 395 -10.89 21.62 13.04
CA THR A 395 -11.12 21.08 11.69
C THR A 395 -10.72 19.60 11.64
N GLU A 396 -11.57 18.77 11.03
CA GLU A 396 -11.39 17.32 10.93
C GLU A 396 -11.47 16.83 9.49
N VAL A 397 -10.64 15.83 9.17
CA VAL A 397 -10.81 15.02 7.96
C VAL A 397 -11.79 13.90 8.29
N VAL A 398 -12.74 13.66 7.40
CA VAL A 398 -13.65 12.52 7.47
C VAL A 398 -13.51 11.70 6.19
N VAL A 399 -13.02 10.47 6.29
CA VAL A 399 -12.84 9.56 5.15
C VAL A 399 -14.03 8.62 5.07
N THR A 400 -14.67 8.53 3.89
CA THR A 400 -15.73 7.55 3.67
C THR A 400 -15.13 6.16 3.45
N LEU A 401 -15.53 5.21 4.30
CA LEU A 401 -15.11 3.81 4.18
C LEU A 401 -16.06 3.06 3.25
N MET A 402 -17.35 3.28 3.43
CA MET A 402 -18.41 2.55 2.75
C MET A 402 -19.65 3.42 2.60
N ARG A 403 -20.34 3.27 1.47
CA ARG A 403 -21.62 3.90 1.18
C ARG A 403 -22.55 2.88 0.54
N CYS A 404 -23.74 2.70 1.10
CA CYS A 404 -24.67 1.64 0.78
C CYS A 404 -25.99 2.26 0.32
N VAL A 405 -26.35 2.04 -0.94
CA VAL A 405 -27.55 2.60 -1.57
C VAL A 405 -28.24 1.53 -2.42
N GLY A 406 -29.53 1.72 -2.71
CA GLY A 406 -30.32 0.74 -3.47
C GLY A 406 -30.66 1.14 -4.91
N TRP A 407 -30.12 2.26 -5.41
CA TRP A 407 -30.54 2.85 -6.68
C TRP A 407 -29.37 3.48 -7.43
N LEU A 408 -29.35 3.30 -8.75
CA LEU A 408 -28.43 3.97 -9.65
C LEU A 408 -28.61 5.49 -9.63
N SER A 409 -29.85 5.99 -9.80
CA SER A 409 -30.15 7.42 -9.68
C SER A 409 -31.51 7.69 -9.05
N ARG A 410 -31.59 8.82 -8.33
CA ARG A 410 -32.79 9.29 -7.63
C ARG A 410 -33.02 10.80 -7.82
N PRO A 411 -34.29 11.26 -7.91
CA PRO A 411 -34.64 12.67 -8.05
C PRO A 411 -34.83 13.42 -6.72
N ASP A 412 -35.03 12.67 -5.64
CA ASP A 412 -35.51 13.12 -4.33
C ASP A 412 -34.37 13.44 -3.34
N LEU A 413 -33.19 13.85 -3.84
CA LEU A 413 -32.00 14.06 -3.01
C LEU A 413 -31.91 15.46 -2.38
N LEU A 414 -31.48 15.52 -1.11
CA LEU A 414 -31.21 16.77 -0.40
C LEU A 414 -29.91 17.45 -0.86
N THR A 415 -29.01 16.69 -1.48
CA THR A 415 -27.66 17.14 -1.88
C THR A 415 -27.53 17.45 -3.37
N ARG A 416 -28.46 16.98 -4.22
CA ARG A 416 -28.48 17.25 -5.67
C ARG A 416 -29.92 17.45 -6.17
N PRO A 417 -30.21 18.42 -7.05
CA PRO A 417 -31.51 18.55 -7.71
C PRO A 417 -31.62 17.62 -8.93
N GLY A 418 -32.82 17.07 -9.16
CA GLY A 418 -33.13 16.29 -10.37
C GLY A 418 -32.48 14.90 -10.38
N ASN A 419 -32.38 14.27 -11.55
CA ASN A 419 -31.74 12.97 -11.75
C ASN A 419 -30.34 13.12 -12.36
N ALA A 420 -29.44 12.20 -12.05
CA ALA A 420 -28.15 12.04 -12.75
C ALA A 420 -28.21 10.91 -13.81
N GLY A 421 -29.18 10.00 -13.70
CA GLY A 421 -29.38 8.87 -14.61
C GLY A 421 -30.77 8.25 -14.49
N PRO A 422 -30.99 7.06 -15.06
CA PRO A 422 -32.26 6.34 -14.94
C PRO A 422 -32.46 5.79 -13.53
N GLN A 423 -33.72 5.71 -13.09
CA GLN A 423 -34.10 5.18 -11.78
C GLN A 423 -34.13 3.65 -11.82
N VAL A 424 -32.94 3.04 -11.76
CA VAL A 424 -32.76 1.58 -11.78
C VAL A 424 -32.43 1.07 -10.38
N PRO A 425 -33.14 0.07 -9.84
CA PRO A 425 -32.77 -0.58 -8.58
C PRO A 425 -31.42 -1.29 -8.72
N THR A 426 -30.54 -1.10 -7.74
CA THR A 426 -29.22 -1.72 -7.66
C THR A 426 -29.01 -2.36 -6.28
N PRO A 427 -29.68 -3.49 -5.99
CA PRO A 427 -29.68 -4.09 -4.65
C PRO A 427 -28.28 -4.47 -4.14
N ASP A 428 -27.37 -4.84 -5.03
CA ASP A 428 -25.99 -5.19 -4.67
C ASP A 428 -25.13 -3.97 -4.28
N ALA A 429 -25.55 -2.75 -4.64
CA ALA A 429 -24.91 -1.49 -4.22
C ALA A 429 -25.12 -1.17 -2.73
N GLN A 430 -25.91 -2.00 -2.03
CA GLN A 430 -26.00 -1.99 -0.57
C GLN A 430 -24.74 -2.56 0.11
N CYS A 431 -23.83 -3.17 -0.65
CA CYS A 431 -22.54 -3.65 -0.15
C CYS A 431 -22.70 -4.54 1.11
N LEU A 432 -23.63 -5.49 1.12
CA LEU A 432 -23.78 -6.40 2.27
C LEU A 432 -22.62 -7.40 2.34
N GLY A 433 -22.17 -7.73 3.54
CA GLY A 433 -21.09 -8.70 3.76
C GLY A 433 -19.82 -8.09 4.36
N GLU A 434 -18.71 -8.82 4.26
CA GLU A 434 -17.43 -8.39 4.85
C GLU A 434 -16.66 -7.48 3.89
N MET A 435 -16.16 -6.37 4.41
CA MET A 435 -15.27 -5.44 3.71
C MET A 435 -14.06 -5.10 4.58
N ALA A 436 -12.93 -4.87 3.93
CA ALA A 436 -11.70 -4.48 4.57
C ALA A 436 -11.16 -3.18 3.97
N PHE A 437 -10.75 -2.26 4.85
CA PHE A 437 -10.25 -0.94 4.49
C PHE A 437 -8.86 -0.74 5.12
N GLU A 438 -7.95 -0.12 4.39
CA GLU A 438 -6.60 0.15 4.86
C GLU A 438 -6.26 1.64 4.69
N TYR A 439 -5.76 2.24 5.77
CA TYR A 439 -5.28 3.61 5.77
C TYR A 439 -4.18 3.82 6.81
N SER A 440 -3.50 4.95 6.75
CA SER A 440 -2.40 5.32 7.63
C SER A 440 -2.55 6.76 8.08
N ILE A 441 -2.18 7.03 9.34
CA ILE A 441 -2.24 8.34 9.97
C ILE A 441 -0.82 8.83 10.18
N ILE A 442 -0.47 9.94 9.54
CA ILE A 442 0.88 10.51 9.55
C ILE A 442 0.84 11.86 10.27
N PRO A 443 1.20 11.92 11.56
CA PRO A 443 1.38 13.19 12.26
C PRO A 443 2.68 13.87 11.79
N HIS A 444 2.63 15.18 11.62
CA HIS A 444 3.78 15.97 11.22
C HIS A 444 3.73 17.42 11.72
N ALA A 445 4.80 18.16 11.47
CA ALA A 445 4.91 19.59 11.70
C ALA A 445 5.35 20.28 10.40
N GLY A 446 4.95 21.55 10.23
CA GLY A 446 5.12 22.26 8.97
C GLY A 446 4.03 21.92 7.95
N SER A 447 4.32 22.18 6.67
CA SER A 447 3.42 21.83 5.56
C SER A 447 3.58 20.36 5.14
N TRP A 448 2.60 19.81 4.43
CA TRP A 448 2.70 18.48 3.80
C TRP A 448 3.99 18.30 2.97
N LEU A 449 4.45 19.36 2.30
CA LEU A 449 5.64 19.34 1.44
C LEU A 449 6.92 19.33 2.26
N SER A 450 7.07 20.28 3.19
CA SER A 450 8.26 20.39 4.05
C SER A 450 8.40 19.21 5.01
N ALA A 451 7.29 18.62 5.45
CA ALA A 451 7.26 17.43 6.28
C ALA A 451 7.54 16.13 5.48
N GLY A 452 7.48 16.18 4.15
CA GLY A 452 7.57 14.98 3.31
C GLY A 452 6.37 14.04 3.43
N ALA A 453 5.20 14.55 3.84
CA ALA A 453 3.98 13.75 4.04
C ALA A 453 3.53 13.07 2.74
N HIS A 454 3.72 13.71 1.59
CA HIS A 454 3.42 13.13 0.26
C HIS A 454 4.32 11.94 -0.08
N ARG A 455 5.59 11.94 0.32
CA ARG A 455 6.49 10.78 0.15
C ARG A 455 6.13 9.66 1.11
N ALA A 456 5.90 9.98 2.39
CA ALA A 456 5.46 9.01 3.38
C ALA A 456 4.12 8.35 2.99
N ALA A 457 3.20 9.11 2.38
CA ALA A 457 1.97 8.59 1.80
C ALA A 457 2.25 7.62 0.64
N ARG A 458 3.14 7.99 -0.29
CA ARG A 458 3.54 7.10 -1.39
C ARG A 458 4.21 5.83 -0.88
N GLU A 459 4.99 5.92 0.20
CA GLU A 459 5.65 4.78 0.83
C GLU A 459 4.68 3.79 1.49
N PHE A 460 3.56 4.26 2.02
CA PHE A 460 2.49 3.41 2.53
C PHE A 460 1.70 2.72 1.40
N VAL A 461 1.40 3.46 0.32
CA VAL A 461 0.64 2.94 -0.83
C VAL A 461 1.47 1.95 -1.65
N VAL A 462 2.79 2.15 -1.76
CA VAL A 462 3.70 1.28 -2.50
C VAL A 462 4.61 0.52 -1.52
N PRO A 463 4.21 -0.66 -1.05
CA PRO A 463 5.01 -1.45 -0.11
C PRO A 463 6.33 -1.91 -0.73
N ALA A 464 7.31 -2.25 0.11
CA ALA A 464 8.48 -2.98 -0.37
C ALA A 464 8.06 -4.43 -0.64
N VAL A 465 8.67 -5.03 -1.65
CA VAL A 465 8.44 -6.43 -2.00
C VAL A 465 9.71 -7.22 -1.74
N ALA A 466 9.58 -8.50 -1.41
CA ALA A 466 10.73 -9.33 -1.07
C ALA A 466 10.64 -10.71 -1.70
N GLN A 467 11.81 -11.35 -1.83
CA GLN A 467 11.93 -12.70 -2.37
C GLN A 467 12.98 -13.52 -1.62
N ALA A 468 12.67 -14.78 -1.35
CA ALA A 468 13.62 -15.76 -0.84
C ALA A 468 14.44 -16.36 -1.99
N CYS A 469 15.74 -16.53 -1.77
CA CYS A 469 16.71 -17.00 -2.75
C CYS A 469 17.70 -17.97 -2.08
N VAL A 470 18.18 -18.96 -2.83
CA VAL A 470 19.32 -19.78 -2.35
C VAL A 470 20.62 -19.01 -2.60
N PRO A 471 21.61 -19.04 -1.70
CA PRO A 471 22.90 -18.39 -1.92
C PRO A 471 23.62 -18.89 -3.17
N HIS A 472 24.17 -17.97 -3.96
CA HIS A 472 24.99 -18.24 -5.14
C HIS A 472 25.88 -17.03 -5.47
N ALA A 473 26.96 -17.24 -6.22
CA ALA A 473 27.72 -16.14 -6.81
C ALA A 473 26.92 -15.51 -7.97
N GLY A 474 27.22 -14.26 -8.29
CA GLY A 474 26.58 -13.52 -9.38
C GLY A 474 27.39 -12.30 -9.79
N ALA A 475 26.99 -11.64 -10.88
CA ALA A 475 27.69 -10.47 -11.41
C ALA A 475 27.14 -9.15 -10.87
N VAL A 476 25.90 -9.14 -10.35
CA VAL A 476 25.25 -7.96 -9.78
C VAL A 476 25.50 -7.94 -8.27
N PRO A 477 25.88 -6.80 -7.65
CA PRO A 477 26.13 -6.75 -6.22
C PRO A 477 24.87 -7.05 -5.38
N HIS A 478 25.06 -7.45 -4.12
CA HIS A 478 23.97 -7.76 -3.17
C HIS A 478 23.13 -6.55 -2.74
N THR A 479 23.61 -5.33 -2.99
CA THR A 479 22.89 -4.07 -2.75
C THR A 479 23.13 -3.14 -3.93
N LEU A 480 22.06 -2.58 -4.50
CA LEU A 480 22.17 -1.67 -5.65
C LEU A 480 21.01 -0.67 -5.68
N SER A 481 21.31 0.57 -6.08
CA SER A 481 20.34 1.59 -6.49
C SER A 481 20.33 1.68 -8.01
N VAL A 482 19.18 1.46 -8.66
CA VAL A 482 19.08 1.51 -10.14
C VAL A 482 18.74 2.92 -10.63
N LEU A 483 17.90 3.63 -9.89
CA LEU A 483 17.52 5.01 -10.18
C LEU A 483 17.26 5.79 -8.88
N SER A 484 17.85 6.97 -8.76
CA SER A 484 17.45 7.95 -7.74
C SER A 484 17.00 9.26 -8.38
N VAL A 485 15.98 9.90 -7.79
CA VAL A 485 15.46 11.20 -8.22
C VAL A 485 15.43 12.16 -7.03
N GLU A 486 16.00 13.34 -7.21
CA GLU A 486 16.02 14.43 -6.23
C GLU A 486 15.67 15.76 -6.93
N PRO A 487 15.10 16.77 -6.24
CA PRO A 487 14.68 16.76 -4.84
C PRO A 487 13.33 16.07 -4.59
N GLY A 488 12.94 15.93 -3.32
CA GLY A 488 11.78 15.15 -2.89
C GLY A 488 10.39 15.70 -3.29
N GLU A 489 10.33 16.85 -3.94
CA GLU A 489 9.13 17.42 -4.57
C GLU A 489 8.92 16.95 -6.02
N VAL A 490 9.91 16.25 -6.60
CA VAL A 490 9.79 15.62 -7.91
C VAL A 490 9.40 14.17 -7.73
N MET A 491 8.18 13.83 -8.14
CA MET A 491 7.61 12.50 -7.99
C MET A 491 7.73 11.71 -9.29
N VAL A 492 8.02 10.41 -9.18
CA VAL A 492 8.02 9.48 -10.34
C VAL A 492 6.68 8.74 -10.40
N SER A 493 6.09 8.76 -11.58
CA SER A 493 4.83 8.04 -11.88
C SER A 493 5.04 6.78 -12.71
N ALA A 494 6.10 6.73 -13.52
CA ALA A 494 6.44 5.57 -14.33
C ALA A 494 7.95 5.45 -14.53
N VAL A 495 8.45 4.22 -14.46
CA VAL A 495 9.77 3.82 -14.96
C VAL A 495 9.55 2.54 -15.75
N LYS A 496 9.86 2.57 -17.04
CA LYS A 496 9.66 1.42 -17.93
C LYS A 496 10.67 1.41 -19.07
N LYS A 497 10.72 0.30 -19.80
CA LYS A 497 11.39 0.25 -21.11
C LYS A 497 10.57 1.07 -22.12
N ALA A 498 11.23 1.77 -23.04
CA ALA A 498 10.56 2.38 -24.18
C ALA A 498 9.89 1.32 -25.06
N GLU A 499 8.81 1.69 -25.76
CA GLU A 499 8.11 0.74 -26.65
C GLU A 499 8.95 0.40 -27.89
N ASP A 500 9.63 1.40 -28.45
CA ASP A 500 10.27 1.30 -29.78
C ASP A 500 11.77 0.98 -29.74
N ASP A 501 12.40 1.03 -28.55
CA ASP A 501 13.84 0.78 -28.39
C ASP A 501 14.24 0.37 -26.97
N ASP A 502 15.54 0.18 -26.73
CA ASP A 502 16.08 -0.24 -25.43
C ASP A 502 16.33 0.91 -24.42
N SER A 503 15.78 2.10 -24.66
CA SER A 503 15.87 3.21 -23.72
C SER A 503 14.98 2.98 -22.49
N VAL A 504 15.34 3.63 -21.39
CA VAL A 504 14.50 3.71 -20.19
C VAL A 504 13.69 5.00 -20.25
N VAL A 505 12.38 4.88 -19.99
CA VAL A 505 11.44 6.00 -19.88
C VAL A 505 11.15 6.26 -18.41
N VAL A 506 11.36 7.49 -17.95
CA VAL A 506 11.06 7.96 -16.60
C VAL A 506 10.09 9.12 -16.69
N ARG A 507 8.89 8.99 -16.11
CA ARG A 507 7.88 10.05 -16.06
C ARG A 507 7.83 10.70 -14.69
N LEU A 508 8.11 11.99 -14.68
CA LEU A 508 8.27 12.85 -13.52
C LEU A 508 7.13 13.86 -13.46
N PHE A 509 6.78 14.31 -12.27
CA PHE A 509 5.95 15.49 -12.08
C PHE A 509 6.37 16.25 -10.83
N ASN A 510 6.30 17.57 -10.91
CA ASN A 510 6.61 18.44 -9.79
C ASN A 510 5.36 18.68 -8.94
N VAL A 511 5.39 18.33 -7.65
CA VAL A 511 4.25 18.58 -6.76
C VAL A 511 4.25 20.00 -6.16
N SER A 512 5.35 20.74 -6.27
CA SER A 512 5.47 22.10 -5.75
C SER A 512 4.94 23.14 -6.74
N GLY A 513 4.72 24.35 -6.23
CA GLY A 513 4.31 25.52 -7.02
C GLY A 513 5.48 26.32 -7.59
N GLU A 514 6.71 25.81 -7.49
CA GLU A 514 7.93 26.50 -7.91
C GLU A 514 8.66 25.69 -8.99
N GLU A 515 9.56 26.33 -9.75
CA GLU A 515 10.43 25.62 -10.68
C GLU A 515 11.50 24.81 -9.92
N VAL A 516 11.76 23.59 -10.39
CA VAL A 516 12.66 22.64 -9.72
C VAL A 516 13.69 22.07 -10.70
N SER A 517 14.95 22.07 -10.28
CA SER A 517 16.03 21.37 -10.98
C SER A 517 16.13 19.93 -10.49
N ALA A 518 15.51 18.99 -11.21
CA ALA A 518 15.49 17.58 -10.85
C ALA A 518 16.75 16.85 -11.35
N LYS A 519 17.44 16.14 -10.45
CA LYS A 519 18.59 15.30 -10.79
C LYS A 519 18.18 13.82 -10.77
N LEU A 520 18.38 13.15 -11.89
CA LEU A 520 18.23 11.70 -12.03
C LEU A 520 19.63 11.07 -12.02
N ARG A 521 19.83 10.03 -11.22
CA ARG A 521 21.07 9.24 -11.21
C ARG A 521 20.74 7.78 -11.47
N PHE A 522 21.37 7.20 -12.48
CA PHE A 522 21.25 5.80 -12.86
C PHE A 522 22.43 4.98 -12.33
N ASP A 523 22.28 3.66 -12.32
CA ASP A 523 23.37 2.71 -12.05
C ASP A 523 24.42 2.65 -13.16
N ARG A 524 24.06 3.12 -14.36
CA ARG A 524 24.88 3.04 -15.58
C ARG A 524 25.08 4.41 -16.20
N ARG A 525 26.14 4.53 -17.02
CA ARG A 525 26.40 5.73 -17.81
C ARG A 525 25.23 6.01 -18.75
N VAL A 526 24.79 7.27 -18.79
CA VAL A 526 23.80 7.76 -19.75
C VAL A 526 24.54 8.09 -21.05
N GLU A 527 24.21 7.41 -22.15
CA GLU A 527 24.80 7.69 -23.46
C GLU A 527 24.13 8.89 -24.12
N ARG A 528 22.79 8.89 -24.10
CA ARG A 528 21.96 9.95 -24.65
C ARG A 528 20.65 10.02 -23.87
N ALA A 529 20.11 11.22 -23.70
CA ALA A 529 18.82 11.42 -23.08
C ALA A 529 18.03 12.52 -23.78
N TRP A 530 16.71 12.41 -23.74
CA TRP A 530 15.77 13.36 -24.29
C TRP A 530 14.67 13.65 -23.29
N ALA A 531 14.24 14.90 -23.20
CA ALA A 531 12.90 15.20 -22.75
C ALA A 531 11.95 14.82 -23.88
N ALA A 532 10.87 14.12 -23.53
CA ALA A 532 9.89 13.56 -24.45
C ALA A 532 8.48 13.94 -24.00
N ASN A 533 7.52 13.84 -24.91
CA ASN A 533 6.11 13.93 -24.57
C ASN A 533 5.59 12.62 -23.94
N LEU A 534 4.30 12.55 -23.63
CA LEU A 534 3.70 11.36 -23.00
C LEU A 534 3.69 10.12 -23.92
N ASN A 535 3.85 10.30 -25.23
CA ASN A 535 3.98 9.24 -26.23
C ASN A 535 5.44 8.84 -26.48
N GLU A 536 6.38 9.27 -25.62
CA GLU A 536 7.81 8.96 -25.71
C GLU A 536 8.53 9.59 -26.92
N GLU A 537 7.85 10.47 -27.66
CA GLU A 537 8.42 11.19 -28.79
C GLU A 537 9.44 12.23 -28.28
N PRO A 538 10.71 12.17 -28.72
CA PRO A 538 11.73 13.12 -28.28
C PRO A 538 11.41 14.56 -28.68
N LEU A 539 11.49 15.48 -27.73
CA LEU A 539 11.28 16.92 -27.94
C LEU A 539 12.59 17.69 -27.97
N ARG A 540 13.42 17.50 -26.94
CA ARG A 540 14.73 18.16 -26.82
C ARG A 540 15.75 17.21 -26.19
N GLN A 541 16.99 17.27 -26.66
CA GLN A 541 18.07 16.52 -26.03
C GLN A 541 18.42 17.13 -24.66
N VAL A 542 18.69 16.26 -23.68
CA VAL A 542 19.09 16.63 -22.33
C VAL A 542 20.56 16.24 -22.15
N ALA A 543 21.36 17.16 -21.63
CA ALA A 543 22.76 16.89 -21.33
C ALA A 543 22.87 15.91 -20.15
N SER A 544 23.83 14.99 -20.22
CA SER A 544 24.12 14.01 -19.18
C SER A 544 25.58 14.06 -18.76
N GLU A 545 25.82 13.87 -17.48
CA GLU A 545 27.14 13.83 -16.86
C GLU A 545 27.34 12.44 -16.23
N GLY A 546 28.11 11.59 -16.91
CA GLY A 546 28.36 10.21 -16.46
C GLY A 546 27.06 9.40 -16.39
N SER A 547 26.67 8.99 -15.19
CA SER A 547 25.43 8.26 -14.92
C SER A 547 24.26 9.14 -14.48
N SER A 548 24.40 10.47 -14.61
CA SER A 548 23.37 11.41 -14.16
C SER A 548 22.93 12.37 -15.25
N LEU A 549 21.71 12.88 -15.11
CA LEU A 549 21.18 13.97 -15.93
C LEU A 549 20.34 14.90 -15.05
N THR A 550 20.23 16.16 -15.47
CA THR A 550 19.43 17.18 -14.79
C THR A 550 18.36 17.71 -15.73
N VAL A 551 17.13 17.79 -15.25
CA VAL A 551 16.00 18.40 -15.97
C VAL A 551 15.35 19.46 -15.11
N THR A 552 15.17 20.65 -15.68
CA THR A 552 14.31 21.69 -15.10
C THR A 552 12.85 21.30 -15.33
N ILE A 553 12.05 21.34 -14.27
CA ILE A 553 10.62 21.03 -14.27
C ILE A 553 9.90 22.24 -13.67
N GLY A 554 9.02 22.86 -14.44
CA GLY A 554 8.23 24.01 -14.00
C GLY A 554 7.24 23.65 -12.90
N PRO A 555 6.57 24.66 -12.30
CA PRO A 555 5.50 24.45 -11.33
C PRO A 555 4.46 23.48 -11.86
N HIS A 556 4.23 22.38 -11.15
CA HIS A 556 3.20 21.39 -11.51
C HIS A 556 3.34 20.72 -12.88
N GLU A 557 4.50 20.87 -13.53
CA GLU A 557 4.75 20.31 -14.86
C GLU A 557 4.96 18.79 -14.78
N ILE A 558 4.52 18.08 -15.82
CA ILE A 558 4.81 16.67 -16.07
C ILE A 558 5.89 16.59 -17.15
N VAL A 559 7.00 15.93 -16.85
CA VAL A 559 8.13 15.74 -17.78
C VAL A 559 8.39 14.26 -17.96
N THR A 560 8.56 13.83 -19.21
CA THR A 560 9.04 12.47 -19.52
C THR A 560 10.48 12.54 -19.99
N VAL A 561 11.35 11.70 -19.41
CA VAL A 561 12.75 11.55 -19.82
C VAL A 561 12.91 10.18 -20.47
N LYS A 562 13.41 10.14 -21.70
CA LYS A 562 13.83 8.92 -22.40
C LYS A 562 15.36 8.87 -22.40
N ALA A 563 15.95 7.90 -21.70
CA ALA A 563 17.39 7.79 -21.50
C ALA A 563 17.92 6.46 -22.05
N LYS A 564 18.86 6.53 -22.99
CA LYS A 564 19.64 5.38 -23.44
C LYS A 564 20.84 5.20 -22.52
N LEU A 565 20.87 4.07 -21.82
CA LEU A 565 21.94 3.71 -20.90
C LEU A 565 22.96 2.81 -21.61
N ALA A 566 24.23 2.91 -21.19
CA ALA A 566 25.25 1.99 -21.65
C ALA A 566 24.91 0.54 -21.28
N ALA A 567 25.40 -0.42 -22.07
CA ALA A 567 25.32 -1.83 -21.71
C ALA A 567 26.04 -2.07 -20.37
N SER A 568 25.54 -3.01 -19.57
CA SER A 568 26.24 -3.40 -18.34
C SER A 568 27.62 -3.94 -18.72
N VAL A 569 28.68 -3.45 -18.07
CA VAL A 569 30.01 -4.06 -18.18
C VAL A 569 29.91 -5.39 -17.46
N SER A 570 29.71 -6.47 -18.21
CA SER A 570 29.68 -7.85 -17.71
C SER A 570 31.06 -8.30 -17.24
#